data_AF-A0AAN9HUH6-F1
#
_entry.id   AF-A0AAN9HUH6-F1
#
_cell.length_a   1.000
_cell.length_b   1.000
_cell.length_c   1.000
_cell.angle_alpha   90.00
_cell.angle_beta   90.00
_cell.angle_gamma   90.00
#
_symmetry.space_group_name_H-M   'P 1'
#
loop_
_entity.id
_entity.type
_entity.pdbx_description
1 polymer ?
#
loop_
_entity_poly.entity_id
_entity_poly.type
_entity_poly.pdbx_seq_one_letter_code
_entity_poly.pdbx_strand_id
1 'polypeptide(L)'
;MAAEESVVESIDFPVKRQKENDENGGVSDSSTLTNDPNAIGAVIPGWFSEISPMWPGEAHSLKVEKILFQGKSEYQNVMVFQSSTYGKVLILDGVIQLTERDECAYQEMITHLPLCSIPNPRKVLVIGGGDGGVLREVARHSSVEKIDICEIDKMVVDVSKQFFPDIAVGFEDKRVTLHIGDGVAFLKAVPEGTYDAVIVDSSDPIGPAQELFEKPFFESVARALRPGGVVCTQAESIWLHMHIIEDIVANCRQIFKGSVNYAWTTVPTYPSGMIGFMLCSTEGPPVDFKHPVNPIDENDSQHAARPLKFYNSELHTAAFCLPSFAKKAIGSKAN
;
A
#
# COMPACT_ATOMS: atom_id res chain seq x y z
N MET A 1 37.26 -44.60 -38.90
CA MET A 1 38.74 -44.53 -38.76
C MET A 1 39.00 -43.80 -37.45
N ALA A 2 39.13 -44.56 -36.36
CA ALA A 2 40.37 -44.85 -35.59
C ALA A 2 40.66 -43.68 -34.60
N ALA A 3 40.55 -43.77 -33.26
CA ALA A 3 40.92 -44.74 -32.20
C ALA A 3 42.40 -44.64 -31.72
N GLU A 4 42.56 -44.83 -30.38
CA GLU A 4 43.75 -44.96 -29.50
C GLU A 4 44.27 -43.66 -28.83
N GLU A 5 44.33 -43.46 -27.50
CA GLU A 5 44.71 -44.22 -26.27
C GLU A 5 46.17 -44.02 -25.77
N SER A 6 46.30 -43.75 -24.46
CA SER A 6 47.31 -44.20 -23.45
C SER A 6 47.64 -43.07 -22.45
N VAL A 7 47.50 -43.13 -21.11
CA VAL A 7 47.84 -44.03 -19.96
C VAL A 7 48.82 -43.31 -19.01
N VAL A 8 48.63 -43.61 -17.73
CA VAL A 8 49.04 -43.02 -16.44
C VAL A 8 50.49 -43.34 -16.05
N GLU A 9 51.13 -42.52 -15.19
CA GLU A 9 52.01 -43.04 -14.13
C GLU A 9 52.19 -42.07 -12.93
N SER A 10 52.33 -42.70 -11.76
CA SER A 10 52.28 -42.20 -10.37
C SER A 10 53.67 -42.12 -9.72
N ILE A 11 53.85 -41.28 -8.68
CA ILE A 11 55.01 -41.33 -7.76
C ILE A 11 54.57 -41.15 -6.28
N ASP A 12 55.15 -41.99 -5.40
CA ASP A 12 54.87 -42.27 -3.99
C ASP A 12 55.49 -41.32 -2.92
N PHE A 13 54.75 -41.16 -1.78
CA PHE A 13 55.04 -41.12 -0.31
C PHE A 13 56.42 -40.69 0.29
N PRO A 14 56.53 -40.13 1.55
CA PRO A 14 56.07 -40.80 2.80
C PRO A 14 55.70 -40.01 4.10
N VAL A 15 54.84 -40.64 4.92
CA VAL A 15 54.90 -40.97 6.38
C VAL A 15 55.05 -39.91 7.51
N LYS A 16 53.98 -39.86 8.34
CA LYS A 16 53.81 -39.67 9.82
C LYS A 16 54.67 -38.69 10.65
N ARG A 17 53.97 -37.90 11.49
CA ARG A 17 54.10 -37.95 12.97
C ARG A 17 52.86 -37.38 13.69
N GLN A 18 52.38 -38.11 14.71
CA GLN A 18 51.41 -37.70 15.74
C GLN A 18 52.12 -36.97 16.91
N LYS A 19 51.36 -36.16 17.66
CA LYS A 19 51.30 -36.13 19.15
C LYS A 19 50.09 -35.29 19.60
N GLU A 20 49.09 -35.91 20.24
CA GLU A 20 48.77 -35.87 21.69
C GLU A 20 48.20 -34.50 22.12
N ASN A 21 46.88 -34.39 22.27
CA ASN A 21 46.09 -34.51 23.52
C ASN A 21 46.36 -33.35 24.50
N ASP A 22 45.31 -32.56 24.79
CA ASP A 22 44.75 -32.48 26.15
C ASP A 22 43.43 -31.69 26.15
N GLU A 23 42.41 -32.32 26.72
CA GLU A 23 41.18 -31.71 27.21
C GLU A 23 41.50 -30.87 28.46
N ASN A 24 40.91 -29.67 28.58
CA ASN A 24 40.18 -29.29 29.79
C ASN A 24 39.45 -27.96 29.63
N GLY A 25 38.24 -27.91 30.20
CA GLY A 25 37.31 -26.80 30.08
C GLY A 25 37.66 -25.57 30.90
N GLY A 26 36.98 -24.49 30.55
CA GLY A 26 36.92 -23.27 31.33
C GLY A 26 35.75 -22.42 30.82
N VAL A 27 34.69 -22.36 31.61
CA VAL A 27 33.62 -21.36 31.49
C VAL A 27 34.27 -19.98 31.58
N SER A 28 34.10 -19.12 30.59
CA SER A 28 34.50 -17.72 30.67
C SER A 28 33.32 -16.81 30.35
N ASP A 29 32.96 -16.06 31.40
CA ASP A 29 32.01 -14.97 31.51
C ASP A 29 31.63 -14.22 30.23
N SER A 30 30.31 -14.06 30.08
CA SER A 30 29.68 -13.03 29.26
C SER A 30 29.82 -11.66 29.94
N SER A 31 30.99 -11.03 29.87
CA SER A 31 31.10 -9.59 30.15
C SER A 31 32.38 -9.01 29.58
N THR A 32 32.40 -8.79 28.29
CA THR A 32 33.26 -7.77 27.67
C THR A 32 32.54 -7.27 26.43
N LEU A 33 31.67 -6.28 26.65
CA LEU A 33 31.20 -5.41 25.57
C LEU A 33 32.43 -4.63 25.10
N THR A 34 33.03 -5.14 24.03
CA THR A 34 34.03 -4.41 23.26
C THR A 34 33.35 -3.18 22.67
N ASN A 35 33.86 -1.99 23.01
CA ASN A 35 33.56 -0.73 22.33
C ASN A 35 34.10 -0.81 20.89
N ASP A 36 33.36 -1.48 20.02
CA ASP A 36 33.53 -1.36 18.57
C ASP A 36 32.55 -0.26 18.10
N PRO A 37 33.03 0.83 17.50
CA PRO A 37 32.15 1.85 16.90
C PRO A 37 31.29 1.31 15.74
N ASN A 38 31.55 0.09 15.27
CA ASN A 38 30.73 -0.66 14.31
C ASN A 38 29.91 -1.80 14.94
N ALA A 39 29.88 -1.95 16.28
CA ALA A 39 29.00 -2.92 16.94
C ALA A 39 27.55 -2.43 16.88
N ILE A 40 26.93 -2.61 15.73
CA ILE A 40 25.49 -2.64 15.57
C ILE A 40 25.00 -3.75 16.51
N GLY A 41 24.13 -3.41 17.47
CA GLY A 41 23.72 -4.30 18.55
C GLY A 41 23.20 -5.66 18.05
N ALA A 42 23.23 -6.67 18.92
CA ALA A 42 22.76 -8.01 18.58
C ALA A 42 21.30 -7.98 18.06
N VAL A 43 21.08 -8.53 16.86
CA VAL A 43 19.75 -8.65 16.26
C VAL A 43 18.92 -9.64 17.08
N ILE A 44 17.83 -9.16 17.68
CA ILE A 44 16.89 -10.02 18.41
C ILE A 44 16.08 -10.83 17.37
N PRO A 45 16.09 -12.18 17.40
CA PRO A 45 15.38 -12.99 16.40
C PRO A 45 13.85 -12.81 16.43
N GLY A 46 13.19 -13.15 15.31
CA GLY A 46 11.73 -13.21 15.20
C GLY A 46 11.03 -11.86 15.00
N TRP A 47 11.74 -10.90 14.41
CA TRP A 47 11.18 -9.62 13.99
C TRP A 47 11.22 -9.52 12.46
N PHE A 48 10.16 -9.00 11.89
CA PHE A 48 10.14 -8.49 10.52
C PHE A 48 10.47 -7.00 10.58
N SER A 49 11.38 -6.53 9.73
CA SER A 49 11.72 -5.11 9.60
C SER A 49 11.49 -4.71 8.16
N GLU A 50 10.59 -3.74 7.96
CA GLU A 50 10.27 -3.14 6.68
C GLU A 50 11.40 -2.20 6.25
N ILE A 51 12.19 -2.60 5.25
CA ILE A 51 13.35 -1.85 4.77
C ILE A 51 13.19 -1.60 3.28
N SER A 52 13.25 -0.33 2.87
CA SER A 52 13.16 0.08 1.47
C SER A 52 14.10 1.26 1.19
N PRO A 53 14.63 1.39 -0.04
CA PRO A 53 15.31 2.61 -0.47
C PRO A 53 14.41 3.86 -0.46
N MET A 54 13.08 3.70 -0.41
CA MET A 54 12.12 4.82 -0.31
C MET A 54 12.20 5.54 1.04
N TRP A 55 12.57 4.83 2.13
CA TRP A 55 12.76 5.40 3.47
C TRP A 55 14.15 5.04 4.02
N PRO A 56 15.22 5.62 3.47
CA PRO A 56 16.58 5.24 3.80
C PRO A 56 16.93 5.61 5.25
N GLY A 57 17.54 4.66 5.97
CA GLY A 57 18.00 4.88 7.34
C GLY A 57 16.95 4.66 8.43
N GLU A 58 15.72 4.28 8.06
CA GLU A 58 14.66 3.90 8.99
C GLU A 58 14.00 2.57 8.60
N ALA A 59 13.34 1.92 9.56
CA ALA A 59 12.58 0.69 9.33
C ALA A 59 11.52 0.52 10.42
N HIS A 60 10.28 0.20 10.04
CA HIS A 60 9.26 -0.23 11.01
C HIS A 60 9.45 -1.72 11.29
N SER A 61 9.47 -2.11 12.57
CA SER A 61 9.68 -3.52 12.94
C SER A 61 8.50 -4.10 13.71
N LEU A 62 7.97 -5.23 13.24
CA LEU A 62 6.89 -5.97 13.88
C LEU A 62 7.38 -7.35 14.34
N LYS A 63 7.04 -7.72 15.58
CA LYS A 63 7.33 -9.05 16.09
C LYS A 63 6.47 -10.07 15.37
N VAL A 64 7.12 -11.06 14.75
CA VAL A 64 6.46 -12.15 14.03
C VAL A 64 6.13 -13.27 15.01
N GLU A 65 4.86 -13.64 15.09
CA GLU A 65 4.41 -14.83 15.82
C GLU A 65 4.48 -16.06 14.92
N LYS A 66 3.96 -15.97 13.69
CA LYS A 66 3.90 -17.08 12.74
C LYS A 66 3.79 -16.61 11.30
N ILE A 67 4.60 -17.16 10.39
CA ILE A 67 4.39 -17.00 8.94
C ILE A 67 3.22 -17.88 8.52
N LEU A 68 2.20 -17.28 7.91
CA LEU A 68 0.98 -17.94 7.44
C LEU A 68 1.07 -18.32 5.97
N PHE A 69 1.72 -17.47 5.17
CA PHE A 69 1.96 -17.69 3.75
C PHE A 69 3.23 -16.97 3.30
N GLN A 70 3.96 -17.57 2.36
CA GLN A 70 5.03 -16.91 1.64
C GLN A 70 5.10 -17.50 0.23
N GLY A 71 5.09 -16.64 -0.78
CA GLY A 71 5.11 -17.03 -2.18
C GLY A 71 5.63 -15.90 -3.07
N LYS A 72 5.89 -16.23 -4.33
CA LYS A 72 6.24 -15.25 -5.36
C LYS A 72 5.27 -15.43 -6.53
N SER A 73 4.52 -14.38 -6.86
CA SER A 73 3.64 -14.34 -8.01
C SER A 73 4.42 -13.97 -9.28
N GLU A 74 3.71 -13.76 -10.39
CA GLU A 74 4.32 -13.20 -11.61
C GLU A 74 4.76 -11.73 -11.43
N TYR A 75 4.26 -11.06 -10.39
CA TYR A 75 4.45 -9.62 -10.17
C TYR A 75 5.36 -9.30 -8.99
N GLN A 76 5.21 -10.01 -7.87
CA GLN A 76 5.82 -9.61 -6.59
C GLN A 76 5.99 -10.78 -5.61
N ASN A 77 6.77 -10.58 -4.57
CA ASN A 77 6.84 -11.47 -3.42
C ASN A 77 5.66 -11.16 -2.48
N VAL A 78 4.88 -12.18 -2.13
CA VAL A 78 3.70 -12.06 -1.27
C VAL A 78 3.96 -12.82 0.02
N MET A 79 3.80 -12.16 1.17
CA MET A 79 3.91 -12.78 2.47
C MET A 79 2.76 -12.37 3.37
N VAL A 80 2.25 -13.32 4.14
CA VAL A 80 1.31 -13.08 5.22
C VAL A 80 1.88 -13.67 6.49
N PHE A 81 1.89 -12.88 7.56
CA PHE A 81 2.26 -13.37 8.88
C PHE A 81 1.30 -12.87 9.96
N GLN A 82 1.15 -13.67 11.01
CA GLN A 82 0.56 -13.26 12.27
C GLN A 82 1.61 -12.48 13.06
N SER A 83 1.35 -11.21 13.34
CA SER A 83 2.16 -10.40 14.25
C SER A 83 1.70 -10.60 15.70
N SER A 84 2.58 -10.29 16.65
CA SER A 84 2.24 -10.42 18.08
C SER A 84 1.22 -9.40 18.57
N THR A 85 1.09 -8.23 17.93
CA THR A 85 0.29 -7.10 18.46
C THR A 85 -0.48 -6.28 17.42
N TYR A 86 -0.34 -6.58 16.13
CA TYR A 86 -1.03 -5.89 15.02
C TYR A 86 -1.97 -6.81 14.23
N GLY A 87 -2.21 -8.03 14.71
CA GLY A 87 -3.00 -9.03 13.99
C GLY A 87 -2.23 -9.60 12.79
N LYS A 88 -2.95 -10.03 11.76
CA LYS A 88 -2.35 -10.47 10.50
C LYS A 88 -1.84 -9.28 9.71
N VAL A 89 -0.76 -9.51 8.97
CA VAL A 89 -0.04 -8.51 8.19
C VAL A 89 0.16 -9.03 6.78
N LEU A 90 -0.20 -8.23 5.77
CA LEU A 90 0.10 -8.49 4.36
C LEU A 90 1.34 -7.70 3.97
N ILE A 91 2.30 -8.39 3.35
CA ILE A 91 3.54 -7.81 2.84
C ILE A 91 3.64 -8.10 1.35
N LEU A 92 3.96 -7.07 0.57
CA LEU A 92 4.29 -7.17 -0.86
C LEU A 92 5.69 -6.60 -1.08
N ASP A 93 6.59 -7.38 -1.69
CA ASP A 93 7.99 -7.00 -1.95
C ASP A 93 8.75 -6.41 -0.74
N GLY A 94 8.40 -6.86 0.47
CA GLY A 94 9.02 -6.42 1.71
C GLY A 94 8.41 -5.16 2.32
N VAL A 95 7.35 -4.61 1.73
CA VAL A 95 6.58 -3.45 2.20
C VAL A 95 5.25 -3.90 2.82
N ILE A 96 4.94 -3.37 4.00
CA ILE A 96 3.67 -3.57 4.70
C ILE A 96 2.55 -2.90 3.90
N GLN A 97 1.62 -3.71 3.41
CA GLN A 97 0.43 -3.20 2.71
C GLN A 97 -0.74 -2.97 3.66
N LEU A 98 -0.90 -3.82 4.68
CA LEU A 98 -1.91 -3.61 5.72
C LEU A 98 -1.61 -4.41 6.97
N THR A 99 -2.18 -3.96 8.08
CA THR A 99 -2.38 -4.77 9.29
C THR A 99 -3.84 -4.73 9.73
N GLU A 100 -4.36 -5.80 10.33
CA GLU A 100 -5.73 -5.83 10.84
C GLU A 100 -6.01 -4.75 11.91
N ARG A 101 -4.97 -4.25 12.57
CA ARG A 101 -5.11 -3.31 13.69
C ARG A 101 -5.39 -1.88 13.25
N ASP A 102 -4.83 -1.45 12.13
CA ASP A 102 -4.90 -0.05 11.67
C ASP A 102 -5.38 0.12 10.21
N GLU A 103 -5.75 -0.96 9.52
CA GLU A 103 -6.34 -0.92 8.17
C GLU A 103 -7.48 0.09 8.07
N CYS A 104 -8.28 0.24 9.13
CA CYS A 104 -9.45 1.10 9.11
C CYS A 104 -9.09 2.57 8.84
N ALA A 105 -7.92 3.03 9.31
CA ALA A 105 -7.49 4.40 9.09
C ALA A 105 -7.21 4.69 7.62
N TYR A 106 -6.61 3.75 6.90
CA TYR A 106 -6.35 3.89 5.48
C TYR A 106 -7.62 3.67 4.65
N GLN A 107 -8.29 2.52 4.86
CA GLN A 107 -9.42 2.09 4.05
C GLN A 107 -10.61 3.04 4.16
N GLU A 108 -10.94 3.51 5.37
CA GLU A 108 -12.02 4.47 5.57
C GLU A 108 -11.64 5.83 4.96
N MET A 109 -10.41 6.31 5.12
CA MET A 109 -10.01 7.63 4.60
C MET A 109 -9.93 7.65 3.06
N ILE A 110 -9.24 6.69 2.43
CA ILE A 110 -9.09 6.68 0.97
C ILE A 110 -10.44 6.53 0.26
N THR A 111 -11.42 5.89 0.92
CA THR A 111 -12.77 5.67 0.39
C THR A 111 -13.73 6.81 0.68
N HIS A 112 -13.83 7.25 1.93
CA HIS A 112 -14.86 8.21 2.32
C HIS A 112 -14.45 9.66 2.01
N LEU A 113 -13.16 9.99 1.90
CA LEU A 113 -12.74 11.30 1.42
C LEU A 113 -13.37 11.63 0.04
N PRO A 114 -13.20 10.82 -1.03
CA PRO A 114 -13.81 11.15 -2.32
C PRO A 114 -15.33 10.96 -2.34
N LEU A 115 -15.85 9.87 -1.74
CA LEU A 115 -17.26 9.48 -1.91
C LEU A 115 -18.22 10.35 -1.07
N CYS A 116 -17.75 10.92 0.04
CA CYS A 116 -18.54 11.88 0.82
C CYS A 116 -18.47 13.31 0.23
N SER A 117 -17.55 13.58 -0.71
CA SER A 117 -17.42 14.89 -1.38
C SER A 117 -18.29 15.05 -2.63
N ILE A 118 -18.98 13.99 -3.06
CA ILE A 118 -19.92 14.04 -4.19
C ILE A 118 -21.30 13.51 -3.82
N PRO A 119 -22.39 14.07 -4.39
CA PRO A 119 -23.74 13.57 -4.13
C PRO A 119 -23.98 12.25 -4.88
N ASN A 120 -24.55 11.27 -4.17
CA ASN A 120 -25.07 10.02 -4.73
C ASN A 120 -24.14 9.31 -5.73
N PRO A 121 -22.90 8.92 -5.36
CA PRO A 121 -22.04 8.14 -6.24
C PRO A 121 -22.70 6.80 -6.59
N ARG A 122 -22.74 6.43 -7.89
CA ARG A 122 -23.41 5.20 -8.38
C ARG A 122 -22.42 4.19 -8.95
N LYS A 123 -21.42 4.62 -9.72
CA LYS A 123 -20.42 3.76 -10.33
C LYS A 123 -19.01 4.14 -9.90
N VAL A 124 -18.36 3.24 -9.17
CA VAL A 124 -17.02 3.43 -8.58
C VAL A 124 -16.05 2.43 -9.18
N LEU A 125 -14.84 2.88 -9.50
CA LEU A 125 -13.71 2.04 -9.89
C LEU A 125 -12.68 2.01 -8.76
N VAL A 126 -12.18 0.83 -8.43
CA VAL A 126 -11.00 0.63 -7.57
C VAL A 126 -9.87 0.04 -8.42
N ILE A 127 -8.73 0.69 -8.46
CA ILE A 127 -7.50 0.15 -9.07
C ILE A 127 -6.58 -0.31 -7.93
N GLY A 128 -6.09 -1.55 -8.01
CA GLY A 128 -5.46 -2.23 -6.88
C GLY A 128 -6.49 -2.71 -5.88
N GLY A 129 -6.23 -2.57 -4.57
CA GLY A 129 -7.16 -2.94 -3.51
C GLY A 129 -7.40 -4.46 -3.38
N GLY A 130 -6.38 -5.26 -3.72
CA GLY A 130 -6.45 -6.72 -3.70
C GLY A 130 -6.81 -7.36 -2.36
N ASP A 131 -6.71 -6.62 -1.24
CA ASP A 131 -7.15 -7.08 0.08
C ASP A 131 -8.69 -7.05 0.26
N GLY A 132 -9.39 -6.20 -0.52
CA GLY A 132 -10.84 -6.08 -0.52
C GLY A 132 -11.43 -5.13 0.53
N GLY A 133 -10.60 -4.50 1.35
CA GLY A 133 -11.04 -3.60 2.39
C GLY A 133 -11.64 -2.30 1.86
N VAL A 134 -11.03 -1.69 0.84
CA VAL A 134 -11.64 -0.54 0.14
C VAL A 134 -13.02 -0.90 -0.44
N LEU A 135 -13.20 -2.12 -0.97
CA LEU A 135 -14.50 -2.57 -1.47
C LEU A 135 -15.56 -2.63 -0.37
N ARG A 136 -15.16 -3.11 0.82
CA ARG A 136 -16.02 -3.15 2.01
C ARG A 136 -16.47 -1.73 2.41
N GLU A 137 -15.58 -0.75 2.34
CA GLU A 137 -15.91 0.64 2.67
C GLU A 137 -16.77 1.31 1.57
N VAL A 138 -16.50 1.04 0.29
CA VAL A 138 -17.33 1.54 -0.83
C VAL A 138 -18.75 0.99 -0.72
N ALA A 139 -18.89 -0.28 -0.31
CA ALA A 139 -20.18 -0.93 -0.14
C ALA A 139 -21.08 -0.29 0.94
N ARG A 140 -20.54 0.54 1.83
CA ARG A 140 -21.35 1.30 2.81
C ARG A 140 -22.20 2.38 2.16
N HIS A 141 -21.81 2.86 0.97
CA HIS A 141 -22.60 3.85 0.25
C HIS A 141 -23.78 3.18 -0.43
N SER A 142 -25.00 3.41 0.09
CA SER A 142 -26.23 2.79 -0.42
C SER A 142 -26.61 3.26 -1.83
N SER A 143 -26.13 4.43 -2.24
CA SER A 143 -26.28 4.98 -3.59
C SER A 143 -25.43 4.26 -4.64
N VAL A 144 -24.37 3.55 -4.22
CA VAL A 144 -23.49 2.83 -5.14
C VAL A 144 -24.22 1.62 -5.71
N GLU A 145 -24.26 1.54 -7.03
CA GLU A 145 -24.92 0.48 -7.80
C GLU A 145 -23.92 -0.51 -8.40
N LYS A 146 -22.69 -0.05 -8.70
CA LYS A 146 -21.65 -0.85 -9.35
C LYS A 146 -20.27 -0.47 -8.81
N ILE A 147 -19.49 -1.49 -8.46
CA ILE A 147 -18.11 -1.37 -8.00
C ILE A 147 -17.27 -2.24 -8.93
N ASP A 148 -16.50 -1.63 -9.82
CA ASP A 148 -15.52 -2.37 -10.61
C ASP A 148 -14.19 -2.32 -9.85
N ILE A 149 -13.49 -3.45 -9.73
CA ILE A 149 -12.12 -3.51 -9.20
C ILE A 149 -11.19 -4.12 -10.22
N CYS A 150 -10.04 -3.50 -10.45
CA CYS A 150 -8.97 -4.01 -11.29
C CYS A 150 -7.71 -4.23 -10.45
N GLU A 151 -7.42 -5.49 -10.14
CA GLU A 151 -6.23 -5.92 -9.40
C GLU A 151 -5.32 -6.71 -10.34
N ILE A 152 -4.03 -6.38 -10.37
CA ILE A 152 -3.09 -7.00 -11.30
C ILE A 152 -2.69 -8.40 -10.83
N ASP A 153 -2.57 -8.60 -9.53
CA ASP A 153 -2.03 -9.83 -8.94
C ASP A 153 -3.12 -10.68 -8.28
N LYS A 154 -3.52 -11.74 -8.99
CA LYS A 154 -4.49 -12.72 -8.47
C LYS A 154 -4.04 -13.36 -7.16
N MET A 155 -2.73 -13.53 -6.93
CA MET A 155 -2.23 -14.14 -5.69
C MET A 155 -2.58 -13.29 -4.47
N VAL A 156 -2.54 -11.95 -4.61
CA VAL A 156 -2.92 -11.02 -3.53
C VAL A 156 -4.39 -11.20 -3.18
N VAL A 157 -5.27 -11.29 -4.17
CA VAL A 157 -6.72 -11.53 -3.96
C VAL A 157 -6.97 -12.86 -3.26
N ASP A 158 -6.35 -13.94 -3.74
CA ASP A 158 -6.56 -15.29 -3.22
C ASP A 158 -6.09 -15.40 -1.76
N VAL A 159 -4.88 -14.91 -1.48
CA VAL A 159 -4.28 -14.89 -0.15
C VAL A 159 -5.10 -14.00 0.80
N SER A 160 -5.58 -12.86 0.32
CA SER A 160 -6.40 -11.96 1.13
C SER A 160 -7.73 -12.58 1.52
N LYS A 161 -8.43 -13.21 0.58
CA LYS A 161 -9.66 -13.98 0.86
C LYS A 161 -9.43 -15.13 1.84
N GLN A 162 -8.27 -15.78 1.76
CA GLN A 162 -7.95 -16.91 2.64
C GLN A 162 -7.64 -16.47 4.08
N PHE A 163 -6.85 -15.41 4.26
CA PHE A 163 -6.29 -15.06 5.58
C PHE A 163 -6.97 -13.87 6.25
N PHE A 164 -7.68 -13.01 5.51
CA PHE A 164 -8.29 -11.78 6.02
C PHE A 164 -9.81 -11.73 5.72
N PRO A 165 -10.61 -12.68 6.23
CA PRO A 165 -12.03 -12.79 5.85
C PRO A 165 -12.85 -11.53 6.16
N ASP A 166 -12.55 -10.80 7.25
CA ASP A 166 -13.28 -9.59 7.61
C ASP A 166 -12.94 -8.37 6.72
N ILE A 167 -11.78 -8.39 6.07
CA ILE A 167 -11.34 -7.37 5.11
C ILE A 167 -11.85 -7.76 3.71
N ALA A 168 -11.55 -8.98 3.29
CA ALA A 168 -11.89 -9.50 1.97
C ALA A 168 -13.39 -9.74 1.73
N VAL A 169 -14.25 -9.60 2.75
CA VAL A 169 -15.72 -9.66 2.60
C VAL A 169 -16.23 -8.66 1.56
N GLY A 170 -15.48 -7.58 1.29
CA GLY A 170 -15.84 -6.62 0.25
C GLY A 170 -16.04 -7.28 -1.11
N PHE A 171 -15.31 -8.37 -1.41
CA PHE A 171 -15.48 -9.14 -2.64
C PHE A 171 -16.80 -9.92 -2.73
N GLU A 172 -17.54 -10.08 -1.63
CA GLU A 172 -18.81 -10.80 -1.59
C GLU A 172 -20.01 -9.90 -1.92
N ASP A 173 -19.84 -8.58 -1.97
CA ASP A 173 -20.91 -7.66 -2.35
C ASP A 173 -21.30 -7.88 -3.82
N LYS A 174 -22.59 -8.13 -4.07
CA LYS A 174 -23.15 -8.39 -5.41
C LYS A 174 -22.91 -7.27 -6.43
N ARG A 175 -22.57 -6.06 -5.99
CA ARG A 175 -22.26 -4.91 -6.84
C ARG A 175 -20.82 -4.94 -7.34
N VAL A 176 -19.96 -5.75 -6.73
CA VAL A 176 -18.54 -5.87 -7.08
C VAL A 176 -18.35 -6.70 -8.33
N THR A 177 -17.46 -6.26 -9.20
CA THR A 177 -16.96 -7.04 -10.34
C THR A 177 -15.44 -6.95 -10.36
N LEU A 178 -14.82 -8.11 -10.13
CA LEU A 178 -13.37 -8.26 -10.11
C LEU A 178 -12.83 -8.52 -11.53
N HIS A 179 -11.91 -7.66 -11.94
CA HIS A 179 -11.10 -7.78 -13.13
C HIS A 179 -9.67 -8.07 -12.70
N ILE A 180 -9.12 -9.20 -13.12
CA ILE A 180 -7.69 -9.48 -12.93
C ILE A 180 -6.95 -8.95 -14.15
N GLY A 181 -6.09 -7.96 -13.94
CA GLY A 181 -5.32 -7.34 -15.01
C GLY A 181 -4.74 -5.98 -14.63
N ASP A 182 -3.97 -5.42 -15.55
CA ASP A 182 -3.32 -4.12 -15.41
C ASP A 182 -4.35 -2.97 -15.42
N GLY A 183 -4.34 -2.17 -14.34
CA GLY A 183 -5.21 -1.01 -14.16
C GLY A 183 -5.00 0.08 -15.22
N VAL A 184 -3.78 0.24 -15.75
CA VAL A 184 -3.49 1.19 -16.84
C VAL A 184 -4.21 0.75 -18.12
N ALA A 185 -4.07 -0.53 -18.49
CA ALA A 185 -4.74 -1.10 -19.65
C ALA A 185 -6.27 -1.08 -19.48
N PHE A 186 -6.77 -1.38 -18.28
CA PHE A 186 -8.19 -1.32 -17.95
C PHE A 186 -8.76 0.09 -18.18
N LEU A 187 -8.14 1.11 -17.59
CA LEU A 187 -8.59 2.50 -17.75
C LEU A 187 -8.55 2.97 -19.20
N LYS A 188 -7.55 2.56 -19.99
CA LYS A 188 -7.48 2.84 -21.44
C LYS A 188 -8.68 2.29 -22.21
N ALA A 189 -9.22 1.15 -21.79
CA ALA A 189 -10.39 0.52 -22.41
C ALA A 189 -11.74 1.09 -21.92
N VAL A 190 -11.76 1.83 -20.80
CA VAL A 190 -12.97 2.42 -20.24
C VAL A 190 -13.48 3.57 -21.13
N PRO A 191 -14.78 3.57 -21.51
CA PRO A 191 -15.39 4.70 -22.22
C PRO A 191 -15.33 6.00 -21.42
N GLU A 192 -15.25 7.13 -22.12
CA GLU A 192 -15.22 8.45 -21.50
C GLU A 192 -16.46 8.70 -20.61
N GLY A 193 -16.25 9.33 -19.45
CA GLY A 193 -17.33 9.76 -18.57
C GLY A 193 -18.09 8.63 -17.86
N THR A 194 -17.49 7.45 -17.72
CA THR A 194 -18.14 6.24 -17.18
C THR A 194 -18.30 6.25 -15.67
N TYR A 195 -17.30 6.73 -14.92
CA TYR A 195 -17.24 6.59 -13.47
C TYR A 195 -17.57 7.90 -12.74
N ASP A 196 -18.25 7.77 -11.60
CA ASP A 196 -18.47 8.88 -10.66
C ASP A 196 -17.21 9.13 -9.82
N ALA A 197 -16.55 8.03 -9.43
CA ALA A 197 -15.32 8.06 -8.65
C ALA A 197 -14.35 6.96 -9.08
N VAL A 198 -13.06 7.28 -9.00
CA VAL A 198 -11.95 6.33 -9.14
C VAL A 198 -11.11 6.37 -7.86
N ILE A 199 -10.86 5.23 -7.24
CA ILE A 199 -9.96 5.08 -6.10
C ILE A 199 -8.75 4.28 -6.58
N VAL A 200 -7.55 4.82 -6.39
CA VAL A 200 -6.29 4.16 -6.74
C VAL A 200 -5.61 3.74 -5.43
N ASP A 201 -5.85 2.49 -5.08
CA ASP A 201 -5.32 1.82 -3.90
C ASP A 201 -4.14 0.93 -4.32
N SER A 202 -3.05 1.59 -4.70
CA SER A 202 -1.84 0.95 -5.21
C SER A 202 -0.76 0.82 -4.15
N SER A 203 0.18 -0.09 -4.39
CA SER A 203 1.48 -0.10 -3.71
C SER A 203 2.33 1.12 -4.10
N ASP A 204 3.49 1.24 -3.46
CA ASP A 204 4.51 2.26 -3.73
C ASP A 204 4.93 2.34 -5.21
N PRO A 205 5.50 3.47 -5.69
CA PRO A 205 5.96 3.65 -7.07
C PRO A 205 7.19 2.80 -7.47
N ILE A 206 7.50 1.74 -6.72
CA ILE A 206 8.49 0.71 -7.06
C ILE A 206 7.74 -0.58 -7.36
N GLY A 207 8.05 -1.19 -8.51
CA GLY A 207 7.42 -2.45 -8.94
C GLY A 207 6.21 -2.21 -9.85
N PRO A 208 5.14 -3.02 -9.76
CA PRO A 208 4.06 -3.03 -10.75
C PRO A 208 3.22 -1.74 -10.77
N ALA A 209 3.28 -0.91 -9.72
CA ALA A 209 2.47 0.30 -9.59
C ALA A 209 3.13 1.57 -10.17
N GLN A 210 4.37 1.52 -10.68
CA GLN A 210 5.11 2.71 -11.12
C GLN A 210 4.31 3.60 -12.09
N GLU A 211 3.68 3.00 -13.11
CA GLU A 211 2.91 3.74 -14.12
C GLU A 211 1.69 4.48 -13.54
N LEU A 212 1.17 4.05 -12.38
CA LEU A 212 0.02 4.66 -11.72
C LEU A 212 0.32 6.04 -11.13
N PHE A 213 1.60 6.41 -11.02
CA PHE A 213 2.06 7.72 -10.53
C PHE A 213 2.45 8.66 -11.68
N GLU A 214 2.37 8.22 -12.93
CA GLU A 214 2.79 8.98 -14.09
C GLU A 214 1.63 9.75 -14.75
N LYS A 215 1.97 10.85 -15.41
CA LYS A 215 1.01 11.74 -16.09
C LYS A 215 0.02 11.01 -17.03
N PRO A 216 0.42 10.04 -17.88
CA PRO A 216 -0.50 9.37 -18.81
C PRO A 216 -1.60 8.55 -18.11
N PHE A 217 -1.32 8.04 -16.91
CA PHE A 217 -2.32 7.36 -16.10
C PHE A 217 -3.38 8.34 -15.60
N PHE A 218 -2.97 9.47 -15.03
CA PHE A 218 -3.90 10.50 -14.59
C PHE A 218 -4.77 11.07 -15.72
N GLU A 219 -4.23 11.19 -16.95
CA GLU A 219 -5.01 11.56 -18.13
C GLU A 219 -6.09 10.51 -18.46
N SER A 220 -5.76 9.22 -18.31
CA SER A 220 -6.71 8.13 -18.52
C SER A 220 -7.79 8.10 -17.43
N VAL A 221 -7.44 8.40 -16.18
CA VAL A 221 -8.40 8.57 -15.08
C VAL A 221 -9.35 9.73 -15.36
N ALA A 222 -8.82 10.91 -15.73
CA ALA A 222 -9.63 12.08 -16.03
C ALA A 222 -10.64 11.83 -17.17
N ARG A 223 -10.24 11.10 -18.22
CA ARG A 223 -11.14 10.67 -19.30
C ARG A 223 -12.24 9.73 -18.79
N ALA A 224 -11.89 8.76 -17.95
CA ALA A 224 -12.82 7.76 -17.45
C ALA A 224 -13.88 8.34 -16.50
N LEU A 225 -13.57 9.47 -15.84
CA LEU A 225 -14.47 10.17 -14.93
C LEU A 225 -15.50 11.03 -15.68
N ARG A 226 -16.75 11.04 -15.21
CA ARG A 226 -17.76 12.00 -15.66
C ARG A 226 -17.35 13.45 -15.34
N PRO A 227 -17.99 14.48 -15.92
CA PRO A 227 -17.82 15.86 -15.47
C PRO A 227 -18.12 16.03 -13.97
N GLY A 228 -17.21 16.66 -13.23
CA GLY A 228 -17.23 16.75 -11.77
C GLY A 228 -17.10 15.39 -11.05
N GLY A 229 -16.65 14.35 -11.75
CA GLY A 229 -16.25 13.07 -11.15
C GLY A 229 -14.91 13.22 -10.44
N VAL A 230 -14.63 12.34 -9.48
CA VAL A 230 -13.51 12.50 -8.55
C VAL A 230 -12.54 11.33 -8.59
N VAL A 231 -11.25 11.60 -8.40
CA VAL A 231 -10.24 10.59 -8.12
C VAL A 231 -9.67 10.78 -6.72
N CYS A 232 -9.43 9.68 -6.03
CA CYS A 232 -8.58 9.60 -4.85
C CYS A 232 -7.44 8.62 -5.11
N THR A 233 -6.19 9.00 -4.87
CA THR A 233 -5.05 8.07 -4.96
C THR A 233 -4.28 8.07 -3.65
N GLN A 234 -3.69 6.94 -3.27
CA GLN A 234 -2.53 6.94 -2.36
C GLN A 234 -1.50 7.93 -2.92
N ALA A 235 -0.95 8.80 -2.07
CA ALA A 235 0.01 9.83 -2.47
C ALA A 235 1.13 10.03 -1.45
N GLU A 236 1.62 8.94 -0.88
CA GLU A 236 2.87 8.88 -0.13
C GLU A 236 2.93 9.74 1.16
N SER A 237 4.08 9.77 1.82
CA SER A 237 4.28 10.53 3.06
C SER A 237 4.90 11.91 2.79
N ILE A 238 4.32 12.97 3.36
CA ILE A 238 4.92 14.32 3.32
C ILE A 238 6.22 14.42 4.13
N TRP A 239 6.57 13.46 4.99
CA TRP A 239 7.84 13.47 5.70
C TRP A 239 8.99 12.91 4.86
N LEU A 240 8.69 12.00 3.94
CA LEU A 240 9.68 11.21 3.20
C LEU A 240 9.73 11.59 1.72
N HIS A 241 8.57 11.88 1.13
CA HIS A 241 8.36 11.82 -0.33
C HIS A 241 7.90 13.16 -0.92
N MET A 242 8.21 14.29 -0.29
CA MET A 242 7.77 15.62 -0.77
C MET A 242 8.11 15.90 -2.24
N HIS A 243 9.25 15.43 -2.72
CA HIS A 243 9.65 15.58 -4.12
C HIS A 243 8.72 14.83 -5.08
N ILE A 244 8.34 13.59 -4.75
CA ILE A 244 7.35 12.80 -5.51
C ILE A 244 5.98 13.48 -5.45
N ILE A 245 5.55 13.88 -4.25
CA ILE A 245 4.25 14.51 -4.03
C ILE A 245 4.11 15.82 -4.82
N GLU A 246 5.15 16.65 -4.84
CA GLU A 246 5.15 17.90 -5.60
C GLU A 246 4.95 17.69 -7.11
N ASP A 247 5.54 16.62 -7.66
CA ASP A 247 5.42 16.28 -9.08
C ASP A 247 4.04 15.70 -9.39
N ILE A 248 3.49 14.85 -8.52
CA ILE A 248 2.11 14.35 -8.61
C ILE A 248 1.13 15.53 -8.58
N VAL A 249 1.25 16.44 -7.61
CA VAL A 249 0.37 17.63 -7.50
C VAL A 249 0.47 18.48 -8.77
N ALA A 250 1.68 18.69 -9.30
CA ALA A 250 1.88 19.47 -10.51
C ALA A 250 1.22 18.81 -11.73
N ASN A 251 1.35 17.49 -11.90
CA ASN A 251 0.70 16.73 -12.96
C ASN A 251 -0.82 16.80 -12.82
N CYS A 252 -1.36 16.58 -11.62
CA CYS A 252 -2.79 16.64 -11.35
C CYS A 252 -3.38 18.02 -11.67
N ARG A 253 -2.70 19.13 -11.32
CA ARG A 253 -3.14 20.50 -11.69
C ARG A 253 -3.16 20.76 -13.19
N GLN A 254 -2.25 20.13 -13.94
CA GLN A 254 -2.25 20.25 -15.39
C GLN A 254 -3.42 19.51 -16.03
N ILE A 255 -3.84 18.39 -15.46
CA ILE A 255 -4.86 17.49 -16.01
C ILE A 255 -6.26 17.86 -15.53
N PHE A 256 -6.46 17.90 -14.22
CA PHE A 256 -7.76 18.12 -13.59
C PHE A 256 -8.07 19.61 -13.49
N LYS A 257 -9.20 20.00 -14.09
CA LYS A 257 -9.65 21.41 -14.15
C LYS A 257 -10.71 21.77 -13.11
N GLY A 258 -11.12 20.81 -12.28
CA GLY A 258 -11.91 21.07 -11.08
C GLY A 258 -10.99 21.36 -9.88
N SER A 259 -11.34 20.78 -8.74
CA SER A 259 -10.55 20.91 -7.50
C SER A 259 -9.37 19.96 -7.49
N VAL A 260 -8.21 20.41 -6.99
CA VAL A 260 -7.03 19.56 -6.75
C VAL A 260 -6.52 19.82 -5.34
N ASN A 261 -6.63 18.83 -4.46
CA ASN A 261 -6.26 18.92 -3.05
C ASN A 261 -5.40 17.72 -2.64
N TYR A 262 -4.65 17.90 -1.56
CA TYR A 262 -3.91 16.84 -0.89
C TYR A 262 -4.44 16.73 0.54
N ALA A 263 -4.79 15.51 0.94
CA ALA A 263 -5.17 15.17 2.31
C ALA A 263 -4.13 14.22 2.91
N TRP A 264 -4.11 14.07 4.23
CA TRP A 264 -3.29 13.09 4.92
C TRP A 264 -4.01 12.47 6.11
N THR A 265 -3.55 11.29 6.50
CA THR A 265 -4.00 10.61 7.71
C THR A 265 -2.85 9.87 8.39
N THR A 266 -3.09 9.39 9.61
CA THR A 266 -2.15 8.56 10.37
C THR A 266 -2.42 7.09 10.12
N VAL A 267 -1.40 6.33 9.77
CA VAL A 267 -1.41 4.86 9.68
C VAL A 267 -0.13 4.36 10.34
N PRO A 268 -0.17 3.92 11.61
CA PRO A 268 1.02 3.60 12.38
C PRO A 268 2.01 2.64 11.72
N THR A 269 1.53 1.66 10.96
CA THR A 269 2.39 0.65 10.31
C THR A 269 2.90 1.06 8.93
N TYR A 270 2.54 2.24 8.43
CA TYR A 270 3.14 2.77 7.20
C TYR A 270 4.42 3.58 7.50
N PRO A 271 5.34 3.72 6.53
CA PRO A 271 6.55 4.52 6.70
C PRO A 271 6.24 5.93 7.21
N SER A 272 7.02 6.43 8.16
CA SER A 272 6.77 7.66 8.95
C SER A 272 5.47 7.73 9.79
N GLY A 273 4.64 6.69 9.79
CA GLY A 273 3.38 6.61 10.54
C GLY A 273 2.20 7.37 9.92
N MET A 274 2.31 7.77 8.64
CA MET A 274 1.30 8.55 7.94
C MET A 274 1.27 8.26 6.45
N ILE A 275 0.17 8.64 5.81
CA ILE A 275 0.03 8.55 4.36
C ILE A 275 -0.86 9.67 3.84
N GLY A 276 -0.60 10.08 2.61
CA GLY A 276 -1.33 11.11 1.91
C GLY A 276 -2.27 10.57 0.85
N PHE A 277 -3.16 11.46 0.41
CA PHE A 277 -4.09 11.21 -0.67
C PHE A 277 -4.18 12.40 -1.60
N MET A 278 -4.09 12.16 -2.91
CA MET A 278 -4.49 13.16 -3.91
C MET A 278 -5.98 13.06 -4.13
N LEU A 279 -6.67 14.20 -4.02
CA LEU A 279 -8.08 14.33 -4.38
C LEU A 279 -8.24 15.32 -5.52
N CYS A 280 -8.71 14.84 -6.67
CA CYS A 280 -8.91 15.68 -7.85
C CYS A 280 -10.33 15.52 -8.40
N SER A 281 -10.91 16.60 -8.93
CA SER A 281 -12.15 16.54 -9.69
C SER A 281 -11.95 17.04 -11.12
N THR A 282 -12.66 16.44 -12.07
CA THR A 282 -12.71 16.92 -13.45
C THR A 282 -13.47 18.25 -13.54
N GLU A 283 -13.38 18.91 -14.70
CA GLU A 283 -14.26 20.04 -15.01
C GLU A 283 -15.73 19.61 -14.94
N GLY A 284 -16.60 20.46 -14.39
CA GLY A 284 -18.01 20.15 -14.21
C GLY A 284 -18.59 20.76 -12.93
N PRO A 285 -19.60 20.13 -12.30
CA PRO A 285 -20.09 20.55 -11.00
C PRO A 285 -18.94 20.73 -9.99
N PRO A 286 -18.90 21.84 -9.23
CA PRO A 286 -17.82 22.10 -8.30
C PRO A 286 -17.82 21.07 -7.16
N VAL A 287 -16.64 20.62 -6.78
CA VAL A 287 -16.42 19.67 -5.68
C VAL A 287 -15.60 20.36 -4.61
N ASP A 288 -16.16 20.49 -3.41
CA ASP A 288 -15.42 20.94 -2.22
C ASP A 288 -14.97 19.73 -1.42
N PHE A 289 -13.73 19.30 -1.64
CA PHE A 289 -13.15 18.18 -0.90
C PHE A 289 -12.95 18.48 0.59
N LYS A 290 -13.00 19.73 1.04
CA LYS A 290 -12.74 20.04 2.46
C LYS A 290 -13.98 19.95 3.33
N HIS A 291 -15.17 19.97 2.72
CA HIS A 291 -16.45 19.97 3.44
C HIS A 291 -17.36 18.90 2.80
N PRO A 292 -17.48 17.70 3.42
CA PRO A 292 -18.24 16.61 2.83
C PRO A 292 -19.71 16.97 2.67
N VAL A 293 -20.27 16.71 1.49
CA VAL A 293 -21.68 17.01 1.14
C VAL A 293 -22.60 15.80 1.30
N ASN A 294 -22.03 14.62 1.47
CA ASN A 294 -22.73 13.35 1.66
C ASN A 294 -22.08 12.59 2.85
N PRO A 295 -22.20 13.11 4.08
CA PRO A 295 -21.54 12.52 5.25
C PRO A 295 -22.11 11.13 5.56
N ILE A 296 -21.24 10.14 5.67
CA ILE A 296 -21.64 8.74 5.93
C ILE A 296 -21.89 8.47 7.42
N ASP A 297 -21.27 9.25 8.30
CA ASP A 297 -21.38 9.14 9.76
C ASP A 297 -22.77 9.49 10.29
N GLU A 298 -23.52 10.36 9.60
CA GLU A 298 -24.93 10.62 9.92
C GLU A 298 -25.82 9.38 9.70
N ASN A 299 -25.41 8.49 8.79
CA ASN A 299 -26.14 7.28 8.42
C ASN A 299 -25.54 6.00 9.04
N ASP A 300 -24.47 6.09 9.85
CA ASP A 300 -23.75 4.92 10.37
C ASP A 300 -24.63 4.02 11.24
N SER A 301 -25.71 4.57 11.81
CA SER A 301 -26.75 3.80 12.52
C SER A 301 -27.44 2.73 11.64
N GLN A 302 -27.43 2.87 10.31
CA GLN A 302 -27.97 1.88 9.37
C GLN A 302 -27.00 0.71 9.09
N HIS A 303 -25.71 0.85 9.41
CA HIS A 303 -24.66 -0.15 9.20
C HIS A 303 -24.16 -0.81 10.49
N ALA A 304 -25.01 -0.86 11.52
CA ALA A 304 -24.70 -1.26 12.90
C ALA A 304 -23.88 -2.56 13.09
N ALA A 305 -23.78 -3.43 12.08
CA ALA A 305 -22.90 -4.59 12.11
C ALA A 305 -21.40 -4.24 12.08
N ARG A 306 -21.02 -3.11 11.47
CA ARG A 306 -19.62 -2.66 11.33
C ARG A 306 -19.58 -1.13 11.41
N PRO A 307 -19.60 -0.50 12.60
CA PRO A 307 -19.50 0.97 12.69
C PRO A 307 -18.17 1.47 12.09
N LEU A 308 -18.14 2.74 11.68
CA LEU A 308 -16.88 3.42 11.36
C LEU A 308 -15.95 3.39 12.58
N LYS A 309 -14.66 3.15 12.35
CA LYS A 309 -13.65 3.09 13.42
C LYS A 309 -12.77 4.32 13.45
N PHE A 310 -12.63 5.03 12.34
CA PHE A 310 -11.66 6.12 12.18
C PHE A 310 -12.27 7.38 11.55
N TYR A 311 -12.88 7.25 10.36
CA TYR A 311 -13.44 8.36 9.62
C TYR A 311 -14.65 8.97 10.36
N ASN A 312 -14.74 10.30 10.31
CA ASN A 312 -15.92 11.09 10.60
C ASN A 312 -15.81 12.44 9.86
N SER A 313 -16.89 13.21 9.80
CA SER A 313 -16.93 14.46 9.04
C SER A 313 -15.97 15.55 9.55
N GLU A 314 -15.67 15.58 10.86
CA GLU A 314 -14.67 16.50 11.42
C GLU A 314 -13.26 16.10 10.96
N LEU A 315 -12.93 14.81 11.04
CA LEU A 315 -11.64 14.27 10.61
C LEU A 315 -11.43 14.41 9.10
N HIS A 316 -12.49 14.26 8.30
CA HIS A 316 -12.46 14.55 6.87
C HIS A 316 -11.91 15.95 6.61
N THR A 317 -12.48 16.96 7.28
CA THR A 317 -12.05 18.36 7.14
C THR A 317 -10.60 18.54 7.65
N ALA A 318 -10.28 17.95 8.81
CA ALA A 318 -8.98 18.04 9.43
C ALA A 318 -7.86 17.41 8.58
N ALA A 319 -8.16 16.39 7.78
CA ALA A 319 -7.21 15.73 6.90
C ALA A 319 -6.61 16.67 5.83
N PHE A 320 -7.21 17.83 5.56
CA PHE A 320 -6.66 18.83 4.63
C PHE A 320 -5.83 19.92 5.34
N CYS A 321 -5.74 19.88 6.67
CA CYS A 321 -4.93 20.80 7.46
C CYS A 321 -3.47 20.33 7.50
N LEU A 322 -2.72 20.68 6.46
CA LEU A 322 -1.32 20.27 6.32
C LEU A 322 -0.37 21.08 7.22
N PRO A 323 0.71 20.46 7.73
CA PRO A 323 1.82 21.18 8.36
C PRO A 323 2.40 22.27 7.47
N SER A 324 2.94 23.32 8.07
CA SER A 324 3.41 24.52 7.36
C SER A 324 4.41 24.24 6.23
N PHE A 325 5.30 23.26 6.38
CA PHE A 325 6.28 22.94 5.34
C PHE A 325 5.61 22.32 4.10
N ALA A 326 4.73 21.34 4.29
CA ALA A 326 3.98 20.68 3.22
C ALA A 326 2.98 21.64 2.57
N LYS A 327 2.26 22.43 3.39
CA LYS A 327 1.33 23.46 2.90
C LYS A 327 2.00 24.44 1.94
N LYS A 328 3.22 24.88 2.25
CA LYS A 328 3.99 25.78 1.38
C LYS A 328 4.39 25.11 0.08
N ALA A 329 4.94 23.90 0.15
CA ALA A 329 5.40 23.16 -1.02
C ALA A 329 4.25 22.79 -1.98
N ILE A 330 3.12 22.31 -1.44
CA ILE A 330 1.94 21.95 -2.23
C ILE A 330 1.23 23.21 -2.74
N GLY A 331 1.20 24.30 -1.97
CA GLY A 331 0.55 25.56 -2.35
C GLY A 331 1.32 26.43 -3.34
N SER A 332 2.66 26.37 -3.37
CA SER A 332 3.51 27.29 -4.15
C SER A 332 3.44 27.10 -5.66
N LYS A 333 3.07 25.91 -6.15
CA LYS A 333 2.86 25.63 -7.59
C LYS A 333 1.41 25.86 -8.06
N ALA A 334 0.62 26.67 -7.36
CA ALA A 334 -0.80 26.93 -7.67
C ALA A 334 -1.03 28.18 -8.54
N ASN A 335 0.04 28.81 -9.02
CA ASN A 335 -0.01 30.02 -9.86
C ASN A 335 0.45 29.73 -11.29
#